data_AF-A0A3N5Q9I1-F1
#
_entry.id   AF-A0A3N5Q9I1-F1
#
_cell.length_a   1.000
_cell.length_b   1.000
_cell.length_c   1.000
_cell.angle_alpha   90.00
_cell.angle_beta   90.00
_cell.angle_gamma   90.00
#
_symmetry.space_group_name_H-M   'P 1'
#
loop_
_entity.id
_entity.type
_entity.pdbx_description
1 polymer ?
#
loop_
_entity_poly.entity_id
_entity_poly.type
_entity_poly.pdbx_seq_one_letter_code
_entity_poly.pdbx_strand_id
1 'polypeptide(L)'
;MASRHQRRLTNEQLKARLIVFIGISLALTFTFSVAGMLYALIFVTQPLGDQAPNDRAFIELLSTLTIFLTGALGSVLASNGLKDKDKPKQDTPTDTQDS
;
A
#
# COMPACT_ATOMS: atom_id res chain seq x y z
N MET A 1 -36.79 -21.92 -3.14
CA MET A 1 -35.61 -21.50 -3.92
C MET A 1 -34.98 -20.31 -3.20
N ALA A 2 -33.92 -20.53 -2.42
CA ALA A 2 -33.36 -19.52 -1.53
C ALA A 2 -32.65 -18.42 -2.32
N SER A 3 -33.19 -17.19 -2.26
CA SER A 3 -32.55 -15.97 -2.75
C SER A 3 -31.26 -15.75 -1.95
N ARG A 4 -30.12 -16.12 -2.52
CA ARG A 4 -28.79 -15.82 -1.98
C ARG A 4 -28.70 -14.31 -1.85
N HIS A 5 -28.91 -13.79 -0.64
CA HIS A 5 -28.63 -12.41 -0.32
C HIS A 5 -27.14 -12.22 -0.53
N GLN A 6 -26.76 -11.66 -1.68
CA GLN A 6 -25.44 -11.07 -1.84
C GLN A 6 -25.35 -9.98 -0.78
N ARG A 7 -24.75 -10.31 0.37
CA ARG A 7 -24.34 -9.29 1.34
C ARG A 7 -23.45 -8.34 0.55
N ARG A 8 -23.99 -7.19 0.16
CA ARG A 8 -23.20 -6.11 -0.40
C ARG A 8 -22.17 -5.80 0.67
N LEU A 9 -20.90 -6.11 0.39
CA LEU A 9 -19.80 -5.77 1.27
C LEU A 9 -19.91 -4.27 1.54
N THR A 10 -19.80 -3.87 2.81
CA THR A 10 -19.82 -2.45 3.14
C THR A 10 -18.67 -1.76 2.40
N ASN A 11 -18.84 -0.50 2.00
CA ASN A 11 -17.82 0.23 1.23
C ASN A 11 -16.43 0.18 1.90
N GLU A 12 -16.41 0.12 3.23
CA GLU A 12 -15.20 -0.02 4.05
C GLU A 12 -14.50 -1.37 3.85
N GLN A 13 -15.25 -2.48 3.81
CA GLN A 13 -14.71 -3.81 3.55
C GLN A 13 -14.15 -3.93 2.14
N LEU A 14 -14.80 -3.28 1.16
CA LEU A 14 -14.34 -3.28 -0.22
C LEU A 14 -13.01 -2.52 -0.37
N LYS A 15 -12.92 -1.32 0.24
CA LYS A 15 -11.70 -0.51 0.26
C LYS A 15 -10.54 -1.22 0.97
N ALA A 16 -10.81 -1.88 2.10
CA ALA A 16 -9.79 -2.64 2.83
C ALA A 16 -9.21 -3.79 1.98
N ARG A 17 -10.06 -4.57 1.31
CA ARG A 17 -9.61 -5.66 0.44
C ARG A 17 -8.84 -5.15 -0.77
N LEU A 18 -9.25 -4.03 -1.34
CA LEU A 18 -8.56 -3.41 -2.47
C LEU A 18 -7.13 -2.98 -2.09
N ILE A 19 -6.96 -2.33 -0.94
CA ILE A 19 -5.64 -1.93 -0.43
C ILE A 19 -4.74 -3.15 -0.20
N VAL A 20 -5.28 -4.21 0.41
CA VAL A 20 -4.54 -5.46 0.63
C VAL A 20 -4.16 -6.12 -0.70
N PHE A 21 -5.08 -6.16 -1.67
CA PHE A 21 -4.81 -6.73 -2.99
C PHE A 21 -3.71 -5.98 -3.75
N ILE A 22 -3.74 -4.65 -3.70
CA ILE A 22 -2.70 -3.80 -4.28
C ILE A 22 -1.36 -4.04 -3.56
N GLY A 23 -1.37 -4.13 -2.23
CA GLY A 23 -0.18 -4.44 -1.43
C GLY A 23 0.45 -5.79 -1.81
N ILE A 24 -0.35 -6.84 -1.96
CA ILE A 24 0.12 -8.16 -2.39
C ILE A 24 0.68 -8.12 -3.81
N SER A 25 -0.01 -7.44 -4.72
CA SER A 25 0.44 -7.31 -6.12
C SER A 25 1.78 -6.57 -6.21
N LEU A 26 1.96 -5.50 -5.44
CA LEU A 26 3.21 -4.76 -5.34
C LEU A 26 4.33 -5.59 -4.71
N ALA A 27 4.03 -6.34 -3.65
CA ALA A 27 4.99 -7.24 -3.02
C ALA A 27 5.48 -8.32 -3.99
N LEU A 28 4.57 -8.91 -4.78
CA LEU A 28 4.95 -9.90 -5.80
C LEU A 28 5.83 -9.29 -6.88
N THR A 29 5.44 -8.15 -7.46
CA THR A 29 6.26 -7.43 -8.45
C THR A 29 7.64 -7.12 -7.90
N PHE A 30 7.72 -6.70 -6.63
CA PHE A 30 8.98 -6.45 -5.95
C PHE A 30 9.83 -7.72 -5.81
N THR A 31 9.25 -8.82 -5.32
CA THR A 31 9.94 -10.11 -5.19
C THR A 31 10.47 -10.60 -6.53
N PHE A 32 9.67 -10.53 -7.61
CA PHE A 32 10.11 -10.93 -8.94
C PHE A 32 11.21 -10.01 -9.48
N SER A 33 11.15 -8.71 -9.23
CA SER A 33 12.19 -7.76 -9.62
C SER A 33 13.52 -8.09 -8.95
N VAL A 34 13.52 -8.30 -7.62
CA VAL A 34 14.74 -8.67 -6.87
C VAL A 34 15.25 -10.05 -7.30
N ALA A 35 14.37 -11.04 -7.44
CA ALA A 35 14.76 -12.38 -7.88
C ALA A 35 15.34 -12.37 -9.31
N GLY A 36 14.73 -11.61 -10.23
CA GLY A 36 15.23 -11.42 -11.59
C GLY A 36 16.59 -10.72 -11.62
N MET A 37 16.78 -9.70 -10.77
CA MET A 37 18.07 -9.03 -10.59
C MET A 37 19.13 -10.01 -10.08
N LEU A 38 18.85 -10.77 -9.01
CA LEU A 38 19.76 -11.78 -8.45
C LEU A 38 20.09 -12.88 -9.46
N TYR A 39 19.10 -13.30 -10.26
CA TYR A 39 19.33 -14.25 -11.33
C TYR A 39 20.28 -13.68 -12.40
N ALA A 40 20.04 -12.45 -12.85
CA ALA A 40 20.92 -11.78 -13.80
C ALA A 40 22.36 -11.64 -13.24
N LEU A 41 22.47 -11.28 -11.96
CA LEU A 41 23.73 -11.18 -11.22
C LEU A 41 24.55 -12.49 -11.22
N ILE A 42 23.88 -13.62 -10.97
CA ILE A 42 24.54 -14.92 -10.80
C ILE A 42 24.85 -15.58 -12.14
N PHE A 43 23.96 -15.45 -13.12
CA PHE A 43 24.02 -16.23 -14.36
C PHE A 43 24.38 -15.43 -15.62
N VAL A 44 24.40 -14.09 -15.57
CA VAL A 44 24.80 -13.24 -16.70
C VAL A 44 26.20 -12.69 -16.46
N THR A 45 27.12 -12.99 -17.38
CA THR A 45 28.51 -12.51 -17.34
C THR A 45 28.54 -10.99 -17.51
N GLN A 46 29.16 -10.30 -16.55
CA GLN A 46 29.20 -8.84 -16.54
C GLN A 46 30.45 -8.31 -17.24
N PRO A 47 30.33 -7.23 -18.05
CA PRO A 47 31.47 -6.61 -18.71
C PRO A 47 32.38 -5.90 -17.69
N LEU A 48 33.69 -6.12 -17.77
CA LEU A 48 34.71 -5.48 -16.93
C LEU A 48 35.30 -4.29 -17.68
N GLY A 49 35.09 -3.06 -17.19
CA GLY A 49 35.71 -1.87 -17.80
C GLY A 49 35.10 -0.51 -17.42
N ASP A 50 33.87 -0.48 -16.91
CA ASP A 50 33.18 0.72 -16.43
C ASP A 50 32.44 0.38 -15.12
N GLN A 51 31.89 1.35 -14.36
CA GLN A 51 31.06 1.03 -13.17
C GLN A 51 30.03 -0.03 -13.56
N ALA A 52 30.08 -1.20 -12.92
CA ALA A 52 29.39 -2.38 -13.43
C ALA A 52 27.91 -2.02 -13.68
N PRO A 53 27.33 -2.32 -14.87
CA PRO A 53 25.93 -1.98 -15.19
C PRO A 53 24.96 -2.48 -14.11
N ASN A 54 25.35 -3.55 -13.45
CA ASN A 54 24.71 -4.18 -12.33
C ASN A 54 24.74 -3.37 -11.01
N ASP A 55 25.80 -2.61 -10.73
CA ASP A 55 25.87 -1.72 -9.57
C ASP A 55 24.89 -0.56 -9.72
N ARG A 56 24.74 -0.03 -10.95
CA ARG A 56 23.74 0.99 -11.28
C ARG A 56 22.32 0.47 -11.07
N ALA A 57 22.04 -0.74 -11.55
CA ALA A 57 20.75 -1.37 -11.37
C ALA A 57 20.43 -1.66 -9.89
N PHE A 58 21.43 -2.04 -9.08
CA PHE A 58 21.25 -2.20 -7.63
C PHE A 58 20.90 -0.88 -6.93
N ILE A 59 21.57 0.22 -7.29
CA ILE A 59 21.28 1.56 -6.75
C ILE A 59 19.88 2.04 -7.16
N GLU A 60 19.46 1.76 -8.39
CA GLU A 60 18.12 2.09 -8.88
C GLU A 60 17.03 1.30 -8.15
N LEU A 61 17.30 0.03 -7.85
CA LEU A 61 16.42 -0.83 -7.05
C LEU A 61 16.35 -0.35 -5.59
N LEU A 62 17.49 -0.01 -4.96
CA LEU A 62 17.53 0.59 -3.62
C LEU A 62 16.80 1.94 -3.56
N SER A 63 16.92 2.76 -4.60
CA SER A 63 16.22 4.05 -4.69
C SER A 63 14.71 3.85 -4.82
N THR A 64 14.29 2.94 -5.68
CA THR A 64 12.87 2.56 -5.84
C THR A 64 12.30 2.00 -4.54
N LEU A 65 13.06 1.15 -3.83
CA LEU A 65 12.73 0.63 -2.51
C LEU A 65 12.56 1.73 -1.46
N THR A 66 13.48 2.69 -1.43
CA THR A 66 13.45 3.79 -0.48
C THR A 66 12.23 4.67 -0.72
N ILE A 67 11.93 5.00 -1.98
CA ILE A 67 10.73 5.75 -2.36
C ILE A 67 9.46 4.97 -2.02
N PHE A 68 9.43 3.67 -2.32
CA PHE A 68 8.29 2.81 -2.03
C PHE A 68 8.03 2.69 -0.52
N LEU A 69 9.06 2.41 0.28
CA LEU A 69 8.98 2.32 1.73
C LEU A 69 8.55 3.66 2.33
N THR A 70 9.09 4.78 1.83
CA THR A 70 8.67 6.12 2.26
C THR A 70 7.20 6.36 1.91
N GLY A 71 6.76 5.98 0.71
CA GLY A 71 5.36 6.08 0.29
C GLY A 71 4.43 5.19 1.11
N ALA A 72 4.84 3.96 1.41
CA ALA A 72 4.08 3.02 2.23
C ALA A 72 3.97 3.52 3.68
N LEU A 73 5.06 3.95 4.29
CA LEU A 73 5.07 4.55 5.64
C LEU A 73 4.21 5.81 5.68
N GLY A 74 4.34 6.70 4.70
CA GLY A 74 3.50 7.91 4.57
C GLY A 74 2.02 7.56 4.43
N SER A 75 1.68 6.54 3.63
CA SER A 75 0.30 6.08 3.45
C SER A 75 -0.30 5.51 4.74
N VAL A 76 0.48 4.74 5.52
CA VAL A 76 0.05 4.17 6.80
C VAL A 76 -0.09 5.26 7.86
N LEU A 77 0.84 6.21 7.91
CA LEU A 77 0.76 7.35 8.83
C LEU A 77 -0.45 8.24 8.53
N ALA A 78 -0.69 8.59 7.27
CA ALA A 78 -1.87 9.36 6.87
C ALA A 78 -3.18 8.61 7.17
N SER A 79 -3.17 7.28 7.04
CA SER A 79 -4.32 6.43 7.36
C SER A 79 -4.60 6.32 8.87
N ASN A 80 -3.58 6.51 9.71
CA ASN A 80 -3.72 6.51 11.17
C ASN A 80 -3.95 7.92 11.75
N GLY A 81 -3.36 8.97 11.19
CA GLY A 81 -3.49 10.37 11.66
C GLY A 81 -4.84 11.02 11.39
N LEU A 82 -5.68 10.44 10.53
CA LEU A 82 -7.05 10.91 10.25
C LEU A 82 -8.13 10.29 11.14
N LYS A 83 -7.78 9.37 12.05
CA LYS A 83 -8.72 8.68 12.93
C LYS A 83 -9.02 9.40 14.26
N ASP A 84 -8.29 10.47 14.57
CA ASP A 84 -8.40 11.23 15.83
C ASP A 84 -9.08 12.61 15.66
N LYS A 85 -10.04 12.71 14.74
CA LYS A 85 -11.04 13.78 14.84
C LYS A 85 -12.21 13.23 15.63
N ASP A 86 -12.16 13.44 16.94
CA ASP A 86 -13.31 13.44 17.82
C ASP A 86 -14.51 14.04 17.07
N LYS A 87 -15.53 13.21 16.83
CA LYS A 87 -16.82 13.73 16.39
C LYS A 87 -17.26 14.71 17.47
N PRO A 88 -17.56 15.99 17.15
CA PRO A 88 -18.15 16.86 18.14
C PRO A 88 -19.44 16.19 18.59
N LYS A 89 -19.56 15.92 19.89
CA LYS A 89 -20.84 15.59 20.51
C LYS A 89 -21.82 16.66 20.06
N GLN A 90 -22.83 16.26 19.29
CA GLN A 90 -24.04 17.05 19.11
C GLN A 90 -24.72 17.06 20.48
N ASP A 91 -24.38 18.04 21.31
CA ASP A 91 -25.24 18.47 22.40
C ASP A 91 -26.39 19.25 21.75
N THR A 92 -27.43 18.52 21.31
CA THR A 92 -28.70 19.11 20.93
C THR A 92 -29.31 19.76 22.19
N PRO A 93 -29.59 21.07 22.23
CA PRO A 93 -30.39 21.64 23.29
C PRO A 93 -31.82 21.13 23.08
N THR A 94 -32.37 20.43 24.07
CA THR A 94 -33.80 20.15 24.14
C THR A 94 -34.53 21.46 24.35
N ASP A 95 -34.89 22.13 23.26
CA ASP A 95 -35.94 23.13 23.26
C ASP A 95 -37.27 22.41 23.06
N THR A 96 -38.01 22.27 24.16
CA THR A 96 -39.46 22.05 24.14
C THR A 96 -40.06 23.08 25.09
N GLN A 97 -40.19 24.31 24.60
CA GLN A 97 -41.44 25.02 24.76
C GLN A 97 -42.53 24.24 24.02
N ASP A 98 -43.57 23.80 24.72
CA ASP A 98 -44.95 23.97 24.26
C ASP A 98 -45.97 23.59 25.35
N SER A 99 -46.82 24.59 25.65
CA SER A 99 -48.17 24.57 26.28
C SER A 99 -48.32 24.25 27.77
#